data_AF-A0A2T1D9V1-F1
#
_entry.id   AF-A0A2T1D9V1-F1
#
_cell.length_a   1.000
_cell.length_b   1.000
_cell.length_c   1.000
_cell.angle_alpha   90.00
_cell.angle_beta   90.00
_cell.angle_gamma   90.00
#
_symmetry.space_group_name_H-M   'P 1'
#
loop_
_entity.id
_entity.type
_entity.pdbx_description
1 polymer ?
#
loop_
_entity_poly.entity_id
_entity_poly.type
_entity_poly.pdbx_seq_one_letter_code
_entity_poly.pdbx_strand_id
1 'polypeptide(L)'
;MNKEVSVVSLQDSWQAGRKQRQQEVVDRRQHVRNTLDCFQQERQVKTAEMREALRLFQIGLQLETQDFLTNASVQRQAQATHLIQHLQAFVQTLREQTAEVISLNAAERSMLAQQLAQDLSEFHGNLSTSVALLRQTLHQQMQDIRQEVQTLQAETQTLLEAHQQERIRNQIQLMQVLDEWTNTLRSSVQMYLAELGLVRQDRAQQVQSMLQQERNRRKDEVNDLFQEFAQFREELVQYCTDLKKTVWGNDPAQPTTQLKTHLKTQLLTVKPTKSIPRGFAQPIEKQPVSAAPRKLAVNTTKNAARPVAVRALKRQKTPPIPSSFSPTSKSTVSTPAPQVERNENQIEKDIYTHIHRSQGARLTELEAALGINRFQAVDALRSLIKKGFVTQRDRMYLIQEDINP
;
A
#
# COMPACT_ATOMS: atom_id res chain seq x y z
N MET A 1 -159.13 -54.38 -100.32
CA MET A 1 -158.50 -53.08 -99.99
C MET A 1 -158.09 -53.05 -98.51
N ASN A 2 -157.05 -53.80 -98.11
CA ASN A 2 -156.66 -53.95 -96.69
C ASN A 2 -155.15 -54.18 -96.51
N LYS A 3 -154.32 -53.50 -97.31
CA LYS A 3 -152.84 -53.55 -97.21
C LYS A 3 -152.15 -52.19 -97.10
N GLU A 4 -152.86 -51.08 -97.33
CA GLU A 4 -152.26 -49.74 -97.27
C GLU A 4 -152.37 -49.05 -95.90
N VAL A 5 -153.35 -49.42 -95.06
CA VAL A 5 -153.52 -48.82 -93.71
C VAL A 5 -152.47 -49.30 -92.70
N SER A 6 -151.97 -50.54 -92.82
CA SER A 6 -150.96 -51.10 -91.91
C SER A 6 -149.54 -50.57 -92.18
N VAL A 7 -149.24 -50.09 -93.39
CA VAL A 7 -147.93 -49.51 -93.72
C VAL A 7 -147.84 -48.08 -93.20
N VAL A 8 -148.96 -47.34 -93.23
CA VAL A 8 -149.04 -45.95 -92.72
C VAL A 8 -148.97 -45.91 -91.19
N SER A 9 -149.64 -46.81 -90.45
CA SER A 9 -149.56 -46.83 -88.98
C SER A 9 -148.19 -47.30 -88.44
N LEU A 10 -147.51 -48.19 -89.16
CA LEU A 10 -146.14 -48.60 -88.83
C LEU A 10 -145.15 -47.46 -89.12
N GLN A 11 -145.33 -46.74 -90.23
CA GLN A 11 -144.54 -45.57 -90.58
C GLN A 11 -144.72 -44.43 -89.55
N ASP A 12 -145.94 -44.19 -89.07
CA ASP A 12 -146.21 -43.19 -88.02
C ASP A 12 -145.63 -43.59 -86.66
N SER A 13 -145.75 -44.87 -86.25
CA SER A 13 -145.13 -45.35 -85.01
C SER A 13 -143.59 -45.33 -85.07
N TRP A 14 -143.00 -45.57 -86.25
CA TRP A 14 -141.56 -45.44 -86.47
C TRP A 14 -141.10 -43.99 -86.50
N GLN A 15 -141.86 -43.08 -87.13
CA GLN A 15 -141.59 -41.65 -87.11
C GLN A 15 -141.73 -41.05 -85.71
N ALA A 16 -142.74 -41.47 -84.92
CA ALA A 16 -142.90 -41.10 -83.53
C ALA A 16 -141.74 -41.62 -82.66
N GLY A 17 -141.35 -42.89 -82.81
CA GLY A 17 -140.19 -43.47 -82.12
C GLY A 17 -138.85 -42.86 -82.56
N ARG A 18 -138.74 -42.36 -83.81
CA ARG A 18 -137.57 -41.62 -84.29
C ARG A 18 -137.52 -40.21 -83.70
N LYS A 19 -138.65 -39.50 -83.64
CA LYS A 19 -138.78 -38.20 -82.96
C LYS A 19 -138.46 -38.32 -81.46
N GLN A 20 -138.95 -39.36 -80.79
CA GLN A 20 -138.67 -39.63 -79.37
C GLN A 20 -137.18 -39.87 -79.11
N ARG A 21 -136.51 -40.70 -79.92
CA ARG A 21 -135.06 -40.93 -79.79
C ARG A 21 -134.24 -39.69 -80.11
N GLN A 22 -134.68 -38.84 -81.04
CA GLN A 22 -134.05 -37.55 -81.29
C GLN A 22 -134.18 -36.63 -80.07
N GLN A 23 -135.36 -36.57 -79.45
CA GLN A 23 -135.56 -35.81 -78.22
C GLN A 23 -134.69 -36.35 -77.08
N GLU A 24 -134.64 -37.67 -76.88
CA GLU A 24 -133.80 -38.29 -75.86
C GLU A 24 -132.31 -38.01 -76.07
N VAL A 25 -131.82 -37.99 -77.32
CA VAL A 25 -130.44 -37.62 -77.62
C VAL A 25 -130.18 -36.14 -77.33
N VAL A 26 -131.13 -35.26 -77.63
CA VAL A 26 -131.03 -33.83 -77.28
C VAL A 26 -131.02 -33.66 -75.76
N ASP A 27 -131.92 -34.33 -75.04
CA ASP A 27 -132.01 -34.29 -73.57
C ASP A 27 -130.74 -34.84 -72.92
N ARG A 28 -130.19 -35.97 -73.42
CA ARG A 28 -128.92 -36.53 -72.94
C ARG A 28 -127.73 -35.61 -73.23
N ARG A 29 -127.69 -34.99 -74.42
CA ARG A 29 -126.64 -34.01 -74.76
C ARG A 29 -126.72 -32.79 -73.85
N GLN A 30 -127.92 -32.31 -73.55
CA GLN A 30 -128.13 -31.21 -72.62
C GLN A 30 -127.76 -31.61 -71.19
N HIS A 31 -128.13 -32.81 -70.75
CA HIS A 31 -127.74 -33.33 -69.45
C HIS A 31 -126.21 -33.42 -69.31
N VAL A 32 -125.51 -34.06 -70.25
CA VAL A 32 -124.04 -34.16 -70.24
C VAL A 32 -123.40 -32.76 -70.27
N ARG A 33 -123.93 -31.84 -71.07
CA ARG A 33 -123.44 -30.46 -71.11
C ARG A 33 -123.60 -29.78 -69.75
N ASN A 34 -124.76 -29.90 -69.12
CA ASN A 34 -125.01 -29.35 -67.79
C ASN A 34 -124.09 -29.96 -66.73
N THR A 35 -123.82 -31.28 -66.79
CA THR A 35 -122.89 -31.96 -65.88
C THR A 35 -121.46 -31.48 -66.10
N LEU A 36 -121.02 -31.32 -67.35
CA LEU A 36 -119.68 -30.81 -67.68
C LEU A 36 -119.51 -29.35 -67.26
N ASP A 37 -120.52 -28.52 -67.50
CA ASP A 37 -120.54 -27.12 -67.07
C ASP A 37 -120.50 -27.03 -65.54
N CYS A 38 -121.23 -27.90 -64.84
CA CYS A 38 -121.18 -28.00 -63.37
C CYS A 38 -119.77 -28.40 -62.87
N PHE A 39 -119.16 -29.44 -63.43
CA PHE A 39 -117.78 -29.83 -63.05
C PHE A 39 -116.74 -28.77 -63.40
N GLN A 40 -116.93 -28.04 -64.51
CA GLN A 40 -116.06 -26.94 -64.87
C GLN A 40 -116.17 -25.79 -63.85
N GLN A 41 -117.40 -25.43 -63.46
CA GLN A 41 -117.64 -24.43 -62.41
C GLN A 41 -117.04 -24.87 -61.08
N GLU A 42 -117.29 -26.10 -60.63
CA GLU A 42 -116.75 -26.65 -59.39
C GLU A 42 -115.22 -26.60 -59.37
N ARG A 43 -114.57 -26.96 -60.49
CA ARG A 43 -113.12 -26.86 -60.62
C ARG A 43 -112.63 -25.42 -60.54
N GLN A 44 -113.32 -24.48 -61.20
CA GLN A 44 -112.96 -23.06 -61.14
C GLN A 44 -113.05 -22.52 -59.72
N VAL A 45 -114.16 -22.79 -59.02
CA VAL A 45 -114.36 -22.41 -57.62
C VAL A 45 -113.26 -23.00 -56.75
N LYS A 46 -113.01 -24.30 -56.85
CA LYS A 46 -111.96 -24.98 -56.08
C LYS A 46 -110.56 -24.43 -56.35
N THR A 47 -110.25 -24.09 -57.60
CA THR A 47 -108.95 -23.44 -57.93
C THR A 47 -108.86 -22.02 -57.39
N ALA A 48 -109.97 -21.27 -57.36
CA ALA A 48 -110.00 -19.94 -56.78
C ALA A 48 -109.80 -20.00 -55.26
N GLU A 49 -110.50 -20.92 -54.58
CA GLU A 49 -110.34 -21.20 -53.15
C GLU A 49 -108.90 -21.60 -52.81
N MET A 50 -108.29 -22.49 -53.59
CA MET A 50 -106.88 -22.88 -53.38
C MET A 50 -105.92 -21.70 -53.60
N ARG A 51 -106.15 -20.87 -54.61
CA ARG A 51 -105.33 -19.66 -54.83
C ARG A 51 -105.48 -18.67 -53.69
N GLU A 52 -106.69 -18.50 -53.17
CA GLU A 52 -106.95 -17.64 -52.02
C GLU A 52 -106.28 -18.20 -50.76
N ALA A 53 -106.40 -19.50 -50.49
CA ALA A 53 -105.73 -20.17 -49.38
C ALA A 53 -104.20 -20.03 -49.46
N LEU A 54 -103.60 -20.23 -50.63
CA LEU A 54 -102.16 -20.04 -50.84
C LEU A 54 -101.74 -18.59 -50.65
N ARG A 55 -102.55 -17.63 -51.12
CA ARG A 55 -102.29 -16.21 -50.92
C ARG A 55 -102.33 -15.84 -49.44
N LEU A 56 -103.34 -16.30 -48.70
CA LEU A 56 -103.44 -16.09 -47.26
C LEU A 56 -102.26 -16.73 -46.51
N PHE A 57 -101.86 -17.94 -46.90
CA PHE A 57 -100.69 -18.61 -46.34
C PHE A 57 -99.39 -17.83 -46.62
N GLN A 58 -99.18 -17.36 -47.85
CA GLN A 58 -98.01 -16.56 -48.20
C GLN A 58 -97.94 -15.26 -47.40
N ILE A 59 -99.08 -14.58 -47.22
CA ILE A 59 -99.15 -13.35 -46.39
C ILE A 59 -98.84 -13.70 -44.94
N GLY A 60 -99.42 -14.77 -44.39
CA GLY A 60 -99.12 -15.23 -43.03
C GLY A 60 -97.64 -15.53 -42.81
N LEU A 61 -97.01 -16.25 -43.73
CA LEU A 61 -95.58 -16.57 -43.68
C LEU A 61 -94.70 -15.31 -43.78
N GLN A 62 -95.09 -14.35 -44.63
CA GLN A 62 -94.38 -13.07 -44.75
C GLN A 62 -94.44 -12.26 -43.46
N LEU A 63 -95.61 -12.21 -42.81
CA LEU A 63 -95.78 -11.54 -41.53
C LEU A 63 -94.96 -12.22 -40.44
N GLU A 64 -95.05 -13.54 -40.30
CA GLU A 64 -94.28 -14.30 -39.32
C GLU A 64 -92.76 -14.14 -39.52
N THR A 65 -92.31 -14.16 -40.78
CA THR A 65 -90.89 -13.94 -41.09
C THR A 65 -90.45 -12.52 -40.74
N GLN A 66 -91.29 -11.51 -41.04
CA GLN A 66 -90.99 -10.13 -40.70
C GLN A 66 -90.93 -9.94 -39.18
N ASP A 67 -91.89 -10.48 -38.44
CA ASP A 67 -91.93 -10.44 -36.97
C ASP A 67 -90.72 -11.16 -36.36
N PHE A 68 -90.33 -12.31 -36.91
CA PHE A 68 -89.12 -13.00 -36.46
C PHE A 68 -87.86 -12.17 -36.71
N LEU A 69 -87.72 -11.55 -37.90
CA LEU A 69 -86.54 -10.74 -38.23
C LEU A 69 -86.46 -9.46 -37.41
N THR A 70 -87.59 -8.77 -37.18
CA THR A 70 -87.64 -7.59 -36.32
C THR A 70 -87.27 -7.97 -34.88
N ASN A 71 -87.88 -9.01 -34.32
CA ASN A 71 -87.55 -9.51 -32.97
C ASN A 71 -86.08 -9.93 -32.85
N ALA A 72 -85.55 -10.68 -33.83
CA ALA A 72 -84.16 -11.12 -33.82
C ALA A 72 -83.17 -9.95 -33.97
N SER A 73 -83.53 -8.90 -34.71
CA SER A 73 -82.70 -7.69 -34.83
C SER A 73 -82.69 -6.86 -33.55
N VAL A 74 -83.86 -6.66 -32.93
CA VAL A 74 -84.00 -5.96 -31.64
C VAL A 74 -83.24 -6.71 -30.55
N GLN A 75 -83.36 -8.04 -30.50
CA GLN A 75 -82.64 -8.86 -29.54
C GLN A 75 -81.12 -8.76 -29.72
N ARG A 76 -80.62 -8.83 -30.96
CA ARG A 76 -79.19 -8.65 -31.24
C ARG A 76 -78.70 -7.26 -30.86
N GLN A 77 -79.50 -6.22 -31.12
CA GLN A 77 -79.17 -4.85 -30.72
C GLN A 77 -79.10 -4.72 -29.20
N ALA A 78 -80.08 -5.26 -28.46
CA ALA A 78 -80.09 -5.25 -27.00
C ALA A 78 -78.91 -6.03 -26.40
N GLN A 79 -78.54 -7.17 -26.98
CA GLN A 79 -77.35 -7.92 -26.56
C GLN A 79 -76.06 -7.13 -26.84
N ALA A 80 -75.96 -6.50 -28.01
CA ALA A 80 -74.79 -5.69 -28.37
C ALA A 80 -74.63 -4.48 -27.44
N THR A 81 -75.70 -3.77 -27.11
CA THR A 81 -75.64 -2.64 -26.18
C THR A 81 -75.25 -3.08 -24.77
N HIS A 82 -75.80 -4.20 -24.29
CA HIS A 82 -75.41 -4.77 -23.00
C HIS A 82 -73.93 -5.16 -22.96
N LEU A 83 -73.41 -5.81 -24.01
CA LEU A 83 -71.98 -6.14 -24.11
C LEU A 83 -71.10 -4.89 -24.14
N ILE A 84 -71.48 -3.86 -24.88
CA ILE A 84 -70.74 -2.60 -24.92
C ILE A 84 -70.70 -1.94 -23.53
N GLN A 85 -71.84 -1.91 -22.82
CA GLN A 85 -71.90 -1.38 -21.46
C GLN A 85 -71.01 -2.17 -20.50
N HIS A 86 -71.03 -3.51 -20.58
CA HIS A 86 -70.19 -4.35 -19.75
C HIS A 86 -68.70 -4.14 -20.05
N LEU A 87 -68.31 -4.01 -21.32
CA LEU A 87 -66.93 -3.71 -21.71
C LEU A 87 -66.49 -2.32 -21.22
N GLN A 88 -67.36 -1.31 -21.33
CA GLN A 88 -67.07 0.03 -20.82
C GLN A 88 -66.88 0.03 -19.30
N ALA A 89 -67.76 -0.65 -18.56
CA ALA A 89 -67.63 -0.81 -17.11
C ALA A 89 -66.33 -1.52 -16.74
N PHE A 90 -66.00 -2.63 -17.43
CA PHE A 90 -64.75 -3.35 -17.20
C PHE A 90 -63.50 -2.48 -17.45
N VAL A 91 -63.49 -1.69 -18.54
CA VAL A 91 -62.39 -0.76 -18.83
C VAL A 91 -62.28 0.34 -17.78
N GLN A 92 -63.40 0.84 -17.25
CA GLN A 92 -63.39 1.83 -16.16
C GLN A 92 -62.79 1.23 -14.89
N THR A 93 -63.25 0.05 -14.46
CA THR A 93 -62.70 -0.65 -13.30
C THR A 93 -61.20 -0.92 -13.46
N LEU A 94 -60.75 -1.37 -14.64
CA LEU A 94 -59.34 -1.63 -14.89
C LEU A 94 -58.51 -0.34 -14.80
N ARG A 95 -59.03 0.79 -15.32
CA ARG A 95 -58.38 2.10 -15.22
C ARG A 95 -58.27 2.57 -13.76
N GLU A 96 -59.33 2.41 -12.98
CA GLU A 96 -59.35 2.76 -11.55
C GLU A 96 -58.33 1.93 -10.76
N GLN A 97 -58.34 0.60 -10.95
CA GLN A 97 -57.38 -0.30 -10.30
C GLN A 97 -55.93 0.02 -10.70
N THR A 98 -55.70 0.33 -11.99
CA THR A 98 -54.36 0.69 -12.46
C THR A 98 -53.90 2.02 -11.86
N ALA A 99 -54.79 3.01 -11.75
CA ALA A 99 -54.48 4.29 -11.13
C ALA A 99 -54.16 4.12 -9.63
N GLU A 100 -54.92 3.29 -8.92
CA GLU A 100 -54.68 2.96 -7.51
C GLU A 100 -53.30 2.33 -7.33
N VAL A 101 -52.98 1.27 -8.09
CA VAL A 101 -51.68 0.58 -7.99
C VAL A 101 -50.52 1.52 -8.33
N ILE A 102 -50.66 2.38 -9.35
CA ILE A 102 -49.62 3.35 -9.70
C ILE A 102 -49.43 4.37 -8.57
N SER A 103 -50.53 4.87 -7.98
CA SER A 103 -50.45 5.84 -6.88
C SER A 103 -49.81 5.24 -5.63
N LEU A 104 -50.14 4.00 -5.29
CA LEU A 104 -49.57 3.28 -4.16
C LEU A 104 -48.09 3.05 -4.37
N ASN A 105 -47.69 2.55 -5.55
CA ASN A 105 -46.29 2.32 -5.88
C ASN A 105 -45.48 3.62 -5.93
N ALA A 106 -46.07 4.72 -6.43
CA ALA A 106 -45.44 6.03 -6.38
C ALA A 106 -45.21 6.51 -4.94
N ALA A 107 -46.20 6.32 -4.05
CA ALA A 107 -46.07 6.64 -2.64
C ALA A 107 -44.99 5.79 -1.96
N GLU A 108 -44.98 4.48 -2.16
CA GLU A 108 -43.96 3.57 -1.64
C GLU A 108 -42.55 3.94 -2.10
N ARG A 109 -42.37 4.17 -3.41
CA ARG A 109 -41.07 4.61 -3.95
C ARG A 109 -40.63 5.94 -3.38
N SER A 110 -41.55 6.88 -3.18
CA SER A 110 -41.22 8.18 -2.59
C SER A 110 -40.77 8.05 -1.13
N MET A 111 -41.43 7.19 -0.34
CA MET A 111 -41.06 6.91 1.05
C MET A 111 -39.69 6.23 1.12
N LEU A 112 -39.46 5.18 0.32
CA LEU A 112 -38.17 4.49 0.26
C LEU A 112 -37.04 5.41 -0.17
N ALA A 113 -37.29 6.29 -1.15
CA ALA A 113 -36.30 7.27 -1.59
C ALA A 113 -35.98 8.30 -0.49
N GLN A 114 -36.99 8.75 0.27
CA GLN A 114 -36.79 9.64 1.41
C GLN A 114 -36.00 8.96 2.52
N GLN A 115 -36.31 7.70 2.85
CA GLN A 115 -35.57 6.92 3.85
C GLN A 115 -34.10 6.76 3.43
N LEU A 116 -33.84 6.35 2.18
CA LEU A 116 -32.48 6.20 1.68
C LEU A 116 -31.71 7.53 1.73
N ALA A 117 -32.36 8.64 1.39
CA ALA A 117 -31.74 9.96 1.48
C ALA A 117 -31.39 10.33 2.94
N GLN A 118 -32.25 10.01 3.90
CA GLN A 118 -31.99 10.20 5.32
C GLN A 118 -30.80 9.33 5.78
N ASP A 119 -30.82 8.04 5.47
CA ASP A 119 -29.75 7.10 5.83
C ASP A 119 -28.39 7.54 5.25
N LEU A 120 -28.36 8.00 3.99
CA LEU A 120 -27.14 8.54 3.38
C LEU A 120 -26.66 9.82 4.06
N SER A 121 -27.59 10.71 4.45
CA SER A 121 -27.23 11.94 5.15
C SER A 121 -26.66 11.67 6.53
N GLU A 122 -27.23 10.70 7.26
CA GLU A 122 -26.73 10.27 8.57
C GLU A 122 -25.36 9.60 8.43
N PHE A 123 -25.22 8.68 7.47
CA PHE A 123 -23.96 8.02 7.19
C PHE A 123 -22.86 9.04 6.84
N HIS A 124 -23.16 10.01 5.98
CA HIS A 124 -22.21 11.08 5.65
C HIS A 124 -21.86 11.94 6.87
N GLY A 125 -22.83 12.26 7.72
CA GLY A 125 -22.60 12.96 8.99
C GLY A 125 -21.66 12.19 9.93
N ASN A 126 -21.90 10.89 10.09
CA ASN A 126 -21.07 9.99 10.90
C ASN A 126 -19.65 9.87 10.33
N LEU A 127 -19.54 9.70 9.01
CA LEU A 127 -18.25 9.64 8.32
C LEU A 127 -17.47 10.95 8.50
N SER A 128 -18.11 12.10 8.27
CA SER A 128 -17.50 13.41 8.45
C SER A 128 -16.97 13.61 9.87
N THR A 129 -17.77 13.23 10.88
CA THR A 129 -17.36 13.29 12.30
C THR A 129 -16.16 12.38 12.57
N SER A 130 -16.17 11.14 12.07
CA SER A 130 -15.06 10.20 12.25
C SER A 130 -13.77 10.69 11.58
N VAL A 131 -13.86 11.28 10.39
CA VAL A 131 -12.73 11.85 9.66
C VAL A 131 -12.20 13.10 10.36
N ALA A 132 -13.09 13.94 10.89
CA ALA A 132 -12.70 15.11 11.69
C ALA A 132 -11.95 14.69 12.97
N LEU A 133 -12.45 13.66 13.68
CA LEU A 133 -11.78 13.10 14.86
C LEU A 133 -10.40 12.54 14.49
N LEU A 134 -10.30 11.74 13.41
CA LEU A 134 -9.02 11.20 12.96
C LEU A 134 -8.02 12.32 12.62
N ARG A 135 -8.46 13.37 11.93
CA ARG A 135 -7.63 14.53 11.62
C ARG A 135 -7.18 15.26 12.88
N GLN A 136 -8.06 15.41 13.87
CA GLN A 136 -7.71 16.00 15.16
C GLN A 136 -6.68 15.16 15.91
N THR A 137 -6.86 13.84 15.97
CA THR A 137 -5.91 12.92 16.61
C THR A 137 -4.54 12.98 15.94
N LEU A 138 -4.48 12.96 14.61
CA LEU A 138 -3.22 13.09 13.88
C LEU A 138 -2.56 14.44 14.15
N HIS A 139 -3.35 15.52 14.20
CA HIS A 139 -2.81 16.84 14.54
C HIS A 139 -2.21 16.87 15.95
N GLN A 140 -2.89 16.27 16.94
CA GLN A 140 -2.40 16.15 18.30
C GLN A 140 -1.08 15.35 18.34
N GLN A 141 -1.04 14.18 17.70
CA GLN A 141 0.18 13.35 17.65
C GLN A 141 1.36 14.10 17.04
N MET A 142 1.15 14.89 15.97
CA MET A 142 2.23 15.71 15.40
C MET A 142 2.69 16.81 16.36
N GLN A 143 1.80 17.40 17.15
CA GLN A 143 2.18 18.39 18.16
C GLN A 143 2.99 17.75 19.28
N ASP A 144 2.56 16.58 19.77
CA ASP A 144 3.26 15.85 20.83
C ASP A 144 4.68 15.47 20.39
N ILE A 145 4.83 14.90 19.18
CA ILE A 145 6.15 14.57 18.59
C ILE A 145 7.02 15.84 18.47
N ARG A 146 6.45 16.97 18.06
CA ARG A 146 7.21 18.23 17.96
C ARG A 146 7.69 18.71 19.34
N GLN A 147 6.87 18.59 20.36
CA GLN A 147 7.25 18.94 21.72
C GLN A 147 8.36 18.01 22.23
N GLU A 148 8.23 16.70 22.05
CA GLU A 148 9.27 15.73 22.42
C GLU A 148 10.61 16.00 21.72
N VAL A 149 10.59 16.35 20.43
CA VAL A 149 11.81 16.70 19.71
C VAL A 149 12.43 17.98 20.27
N GLN A 150 11.63 18.98 20.64
CA GLN A 150 12.11 20.21 21.26
C GLN A 150 12.71 19.96 22.65
N THR A 151 12.08 19.11 23.48
CA THR A 151 12.62 18.76 24.80
C THR A 151 13.93 18.00 24.66
N LEU A 152 14.02 17.04 23.74
CA LEU A 152 15.25 16.31 23.46
C LEU A 152 16.37 17.24 22.97
N GLN A 153 16.04 18.23 22.14
CA GLN A 153 16.99 19.25 21.68
C GLN A 153 17.50 20.11 22.85
N ALA A 154 16.63 20.52 23.77
CA ALA A 154 17.03 21.27 24.95
C ALA A 154 17.93 20.42 25.86
N GLU A 155 17.56 19.18 26.15
CA GLU A 155 18.35 18.24 26.95
C GLU A 155 19.74 18.02 26.35
N THR A 156 19.83 17.76 25.04
CA THR A 156 21.11 17.58 24.36
C THR A 156 21.98 18.83 24.40
N GLN A 157 21.42 20.03 24.29
CA GLN A 157 22.15 21.29 24.45
C GLN A 157 22.72 21.44 25.87
N THR A 158 21.90 21.18 26.90
CA THR A 158 22.37 21.25 28.29
C THR A 158 23.49 20.26 28.59
N LEU A 159 23.43 19.06 28.00
CA LEU A 159 24.45 18.03 28.14
C LEU A 159 25.76 18.46 27.45
N LEU A 160 25.67 19.04 26.24
CA LEU A 160 26.83 19.58 25.55
C LEU A 160 27.50 20.72 26.33
N GLU A 161 26.70 21.62 26.90
CA GLU A 161 27.20 22.68 27.77
C GLU A 161 27.87 22.12 29.03
N ALA A 162 27.27 21.12 29.68
CA ALA A 162 27.86 20.45 30.83
C ALA A 162 29.23 19.83 30.50
N HIS A 163 29.36 19.13 29.38
CA HIS A 163 30.65 18.57 28.94
C HIS A 163 31.66 19.65 28.56
N GLN A 164 31.23 20.77 27.99
CA GLN A 164 32.12 21.89 27.72
C GLN A 164 32.66 22.48 29.03
N GLN A 165 31.79 22.70 30.02
CA GLN A 165 32.19 23.18 31.34
C GLN A 165 33.13 22.20 32.04
N GLU A 166 32.86 20.90 31.94
CA GLU A 166 33.72 19.85 32.48
C GLU A 166 35.12 19.89 31.85
N ARG A 167 35.23 20.01 30.52
CA ARG A 167 36.52 20.16 29.83
C ARG A 167 37.30 21.38 30.32
N ILE A 168 36.63 22.52 30.49
CA ILE A 168 37.26 23.74 31.01
C ILE A 168 37.75 23.51 32.44
N ARG A 169 36.93 22.90 33.31
CA ARG A 169 37.33 22.57 34.68
C ARG A 169 38.55 21.65 34.72
N ASN A 170 38.54 20.58 33.92
CA ASN A 170 39.65 19.64 33.83
C ASN A 170 40.93 20.32 33.32
N GLN A 171 40.82 21.23 32.34
CA GLN A 171 41.95 22.01 31.85
C GLN A 171 42.54 22.91 32.94
N ILE A 172 41.69 23.61 33.70
CA ILE A 172 42.13 24.47 34.80
C ILE A 172 42.83 23.63 35.89
N GLN A 173 42.24 22.50 36.28
CA GLN A 173 42.84 21.60 37.27
C GLN A 173 44.20 21.07 36.80
N LEU A 174 44.31 20.64 35.53
CA LEU A 174 45.58 20.18 34.97
C LEU A 174 46.63 21.30 34.98
N MET A 175 46.25 22.52 34.60
CA MET A 175 47.16 23.67 34.63
C MET A 175 47.63 23.99 36.07
N GLN A 176 46.75 23.88 37.06
CA GLN A 176 47.11 24.08 38.47
C GLN A 176 48.11 23.01 38.95
N VAL A 177 47.84 21.73 38.66
CA VAL A 177 48.74 20.62 39.03
C VAL A 177 50.10 20.77 38.33
N LEU A 178 50.11 21.18 37.07
CA LEU A 178 51.36 21.44 36.34
C LEU A 178 52.12 22.62 36.94
N ASP A 179 51.46 23.72 37.28
CA ASP A 179 52.11 24.88 37.90
C ASP A 179 52.71 24.50 39.25
N GLU A 180 51.96 23.79 40.10
CA GLU A 180 52.45 23.25 41.38
C GLU A 180 53.70 22.38 41.17
N TRP A 181 53.63 21.39 40.27
CA TRP A 181 54.77 20.54 39.96
C TRP A 181 55.99 21.33 39.45
N THR A 182 55.79 22.31 38.55
CA THR A 182 56.89 23.15 38.07
C THR A 182 57.49 24.02 39.16
N ASN A 183 56.70 24.50 40.12
CA ASN A 183 57.18 25.26 41.26
C ASN A 183 57.93 24.37 42.26
N THR A 184 57.45 23.15 42.53
CA THR A 184 58.17 22.14 43.31
C THR A 184 59.50 21.78 42.64
N LEU A 185 59.49 21.56 41.32
CA LEU A 185 60.71 21.25 40.57
C LEU A 185 61.68 22.44 40.57
N ARG A 186 61.19 23.67 40.39
CA ARG A 186 62.02 24.88 40.44
C ARG A 186 62.66 25.05 41.80
N SER A 187 61.89 24.88 42.88
CA SER A 187 62.41 24.97 44.25
C SER A 187 63.40 23.85 44.56
N SER A 188 63.16 22.60 44.14
CA SER A 188 64.12 21.51 44.32
C SER A 188 65.43 21.74 43.55
N VAL A 189 65.35 22.25 42.32
CA VAL A 189 66.53 22.61 41.52
C VAL A 189 67.29 23.77 42.19
N GLN A 190 66.59 24.80 42.68
CA GLN A 190 67.22 25.90 43.42
C GLN A 190 67.91 25.43 44.70
N MET A 191 67.27 24.55 45.48
CA MET A 191 67.85 23.94 46.68
C MET A 191 69.11 23.15 46.35
N TYR A 192 69.08 22.31 45.30
CA TYR A 192 70.25 21.55 44.86
C TYR A 192 71.40 22.45 44.38
N LEU A 193 71.10 23.52 43.65
CA LEU A 193 72.11 24.50 43.23
C LEU A 193 72.70 25.26 44.43
N ALA A 194 71.89 25.58 45.45
CA ALA A 194 72.35 26.21 46.68
C ALA A 194 73.27 25.26 47.47
N GLU A 195 72.91 23.98 47.58
CA GLU A 195 73.75 22.94 48.19
C GLU A 195 75.09 22.80 47.48
N LEU A 196 75.11 22.73 46.14
CA LEU A 196 76.34 22.74 45.34
C LEU A 196 77.16 24.03 45.51
N GLY A 197 76.49 25.16 45.79
CA GLY A 197 77.13 26.42 46.14
C GLY A 197 77.88 26.31 47.47
N LEU A 198 77.22 25.79 48.51
CA LEU A 198 77.80 25.57 49.83
C LEU A 198 78.98 24.58 49.77
N VAL A 199 78.83 23.44 49.09
CA VAL A 199 79.92 22.47 48.92
C VAL A 199 81.14 23.08 48.23
N ARG A 200 80.93 23.94 47.22
CA ARG A 200 82.04 24.65 46.56
C ARG A 200 82.68 25.69 47.48
N GLN A 201 81.89 26.41 48.27
CA GLN A 201 82.42 27.39 49.22
C GLN A 201 83.23 26.72 50.33
N ASP A 202 82.73 25.61 50.90
CA ASP A 202 83.43 24.83 51.91
C ASP A 202 84.75 24.28 51.36
N ARG A 203 84.73 23.68 50.15
CA ARG A 203 85.95 23.25 49.46
C ARG A 203 86.92 24.40 49.20
N ALA A 204 86.42 25.57 48.82
CA ALA A 204 87.26 26.75 48.61
C ALA A 204 87.90 27.24 49.93
N GLN A 205 87.15 27.25 51.03
CA GLN A 205 87.66 27.59 52.38
C GLN A 205 88.68 26.54 52.86
N GLN A 206 88.46 25.26 52.60
CA GLN A 206 89.39 24.19 52.91
C GLN A 206 90.71 24.35 52.13
N VAL A 207 90.64 24.65 50.82
CA VAL A 207 91.85 24.93 50.02
C VAL A 207 92.55 26.19 50.52
N GLN A 208 91.81 27.24 50.90
CA GLN A 208 92.41 28.47 51.41
C GLN A 208 93.10 28.27 52.77
N SER A 209 92.49 27.51 53.68
CA SER A 209 93.11 27.15 54.96
C SER A 209 94.34 26.27 54.77
N MET A 210 94.30 25.29 53.85
CA MET A 210 95.48 24.50 53.47
C MET A 210 96.61 25.40 52.93
N LEU A 211 96.29 26.35 52.04
CA LEU A 211 97.29 27.31 51.53
C LEU A 211 97.84 28.23 52.63
N GLN A 212 97.01 28.64 53.60
CA GLN A 212 97.48 29.43 54.76
C GLN A 212 98.38 28.60 55.68
N GLN A 213 98.03 27.34 55.95
CA GLN A 213 98.87 26.42 56.71
C GLN A 213 100.21 26.22 56.01
N GLU A 214 100.21 25.96 54.70
CA GLU A 214 101.44 25.83 53.90
C GLU A 214 102.26 27.12 53.86
N ARG A 215 101.62 28.30 53.83
CA ARG A 215 102.34 29.58 53.93
C ARG A 215 102.97 29.79 55.31
N ASN A 216 102.26 29.46 56.38
CA ASN A 216 102.79 29.57 57.74
C ASN A 216 103.94 28.58 57.93
N ARG A 217 103.76 27.33 57.51
CA ARG A 217 104.81 26.31 57.49
C ARG A 217 106.05 26.78 56.75
N ARG A 218 105.91 27.32 55.53
CA ARG A 218 107.05 27.89 54.80
C ARG A 218 107.68 29.08 55.52
N LYS A 219 106.89 29.91 56.20
CA LYS A 219 107.41 31.03 56.99
C LYS A 219 108.22 30.52 58.17
N ASP A 220 107.76 29.47 58.84
CA ASP A 220 108.46 28.81 59.94
C ASP A 220 109.74 28.13 59.43
N GLU A 221 109.68 27.36 58.34
CA GLU A 221 110.86 26.76 57.69
C GLU A 221 111.88 27.82 57.24
N VAL A 222 111.41 28.96 56.71
CA VAL A 222 112.29 30.08 56.35
C VAL A 222 112.88 30.75 57.60
N ASN A 223 112.12 30.89 58.68
CA ASN A 223 112.63 31.42 59.94
C ASN A 223 113.67 30.47 60.56
N ASP A 224 113.42 29.16 60.53
CA ASP A 224 114.37 28.13 60.97
C ASP A 224 115.65 28.22 60.15
N LEU A 225 115.55 28.31 58.82
CA LEU A 225 116.71 28.59 57.95
C LEU A 225 117.40 29.89 58.32
N PHE A 226 116.67 30.98 58.60
CA PHE A 226 117.28 32.24 59.05
C PHE A 226 117.96 32.11 60.41
N GLN A 227 117.45 31.24 61.28
CA GLN A 227 118.03 30.96 62.59
C GLN A 227 119.29 30.09 62.45
N GLU A 228 119.28 29.09 61.57
CA GLU A 228 120.48 28.35 61.14
C GLU A 228 121.51 29.28 60.50
N PHE A 229 121.09 30.21 59.64
CA PHE A 229 121.98 31.24 59.09
C PHE A 229 122.49 32.22 60.16
N ALA A 230 121.70 32.51 61.19
CA ALA A 230 122.14 33.34 62.31
C ALA A 230 123.20 32.61 63.14
N GLN A 231 122.99 31.33 63.44
CA GLN A 231 123.98 30.46 64.07
C GLN A 231 125.24 30.36 63.21
N PHE A 232 125.12 30.13 61.90
CA PHE A 232 126.26 30.11 60.98
C PHE A 232 126.97 31.47 60.89
N ARG A 233 126.24 32.59 61.01
CA ARG A 233 126.85 33.93 61.09
C ARG A 233 127.56 34.14 62.42
N GLU A 234 127.02 33.65 63.53
CA GLU A 234 127.72 33.64 64.81
C GLU A 234 128.97 32.76 64.77
N GLU A 235 128.89 31.57 64.15
CA GLU A 235 130.03 30.71 63.86
C GLU A 235 131.04 31.39 62.95
N LEU A 236 130.61 32.13 61.92
CA LEU A 236 131.50 32.92 61.06
C LEU A 236 132.11 34.10 61.78
N VAL A 237 131.38 34.77 62.69
CA VAL A 237 131.92 35.84 63.53
C VAL A 237 132.89 35.26 64.53
N GLN A 238 132.59 34.13 65.16
CA GLN A 238 133.49 33.40 66.06
C GLN A 238 134.74 32.93 65.31
N TYR A 239 134.58 32.31 64.15
CA TYR A 239 135.67 31.91 63.26
C TYR A 239 136.47 33.13 62.80
N CYS A 240 135.83 34.24 62.41
CA CYS A 240 136.54 35.48 62.08
C CYS A 240 137.24 36.06 63.31
N THR A 241 136.68 36.03 64.51
CA THR A 241 137.37 36.48 65.72
C THR A 241 138.51 35.55 66.11
N ASP A 242 138.40 34.25 65.88
CA ASP A 242 139.44 33.26 66.12
C ASP A 242 140.54 33.35 65.07
N LEU A 243 140.21 33.54 63.81
CA LEU A 243 141.18 33.79 62.73
C LEU A 243 141.86 35.14 62.92
N LYS A 244 141.11 36.17 63.33
CA LYS A 244 141.64 37.51 63.64
C LYS A 244 142.55 37.47 64.88
N LYS A 245 142.24 36.66 65.89
CA LYS A 245 143.12 36.40 67.04
C LYS A 245 144.36 35.56 66.70
N THR A 246 144.25 34.64 65.73
CA THR A 246 145.34 33.70 65.41
C THR A 246 146.32 34.28 64.38
N VAL A 247 145.86 35.16 63.49
CA VAL A 247 146.70 35.64 62.38
C VAL A 247 147.19 37.07 62.61
N TRP A 248 146.42 37.97 63.23
CA TRP A 248 146.78 39.40 63.33
C TRP A 248 146.50 39.99 64.71
N GLY A 249 147.53 40.01 65.56
CA GLY A 249 147.51 40.80 66.80
C GLY A 249 147.37 42.30 66.54
N ASN A 250 146.52 42.92 67.37
CA ASN A 250 146.20 44.35 67.55
C ASN A 250 145.54 45.14 66.40
N ASP A 251 144.52 45.91 66.80
CA ASP A 251 143.73 46.98 66.12
C ASP A 251 144.52 47.86 65.12
N PRO A 252 143.91 48.66 64.20
CA PRO A 252 142.50 49.12 64.09
C PRO A 252 141.95 49.24 62.62
N ALA A 253 140.82 49.96 62.44
CA ALA A 253 140.45 50.80 61.27
C ALA A 253 139.48 50.28 60.15
N GLN A 254 138.70 51.27 59.65
CA GLN A 254 137.81 51.35 58.45
C GLN A 254 138.47 50.79 57.14
N PRO A 255 137.86 50.70 55.91
CA PRO A 255 136.78 51.51 55.33
C PRO A 255 135.92 50.91 54.15
N THR A 256 135.04 51.76 53.57
CA THR A 256 134.51 51.92 52.18
C THR A 256 134.41 50.76 51.13
N THR A 257 133.29 50.76 50.35
CA THR A 257 133.20 50.89 48.84
C THR A 257 132.34 49.85 48.07
N GLN A 258 131.18 50.31 47.53
CA GLN A 258 130.57 50.01 46.20
C GLN A 258 130.09 48.54 45.89
N LEU A 259 129.26 48.17 44.89
CA LEU A 259 128.75 48.75 43.63
C LEU A 259 127.63 47.81 43.05
N LYS A 260 126.60 48.37 42.35
CA LYS A 260 125.89 47.83 41.13
C LYS A 260 125.15 46.45 41.21
N THR A 261 124.07 46.09 40.48
CA THR A 261 123.53 46.43 39.15
C THR A 261 122.17 45.74 38.92
N HIS A 262 121.19 46.48 38.39
CA HIS A 262 120.30 46.24 37.22
C HIS A 262 119.79 44.83 36.77
N LEU A 263 118.49 44.78 36.38
CA LEU A 263 117.85 44.26 35.11
C LEU A 263 116.35 43.97 35.40
N LYS A 264 115.33 44.62 34.80
CA LYS A 264 114.80 44.69 33.41
C LYS A 264 114.09 43.40 32.93
N THR A 265 112.88 43.57 32.37
CA THR A 265 112.16 42.81 31.28
C THR A 265 110.65 42.74 31.61
N GLN A 266 109.76 43.60 31.11
CA GLN A 266 109.08 43.66 29.79
C GLN A 266 108.34 42.38 29.36
N LEU A 267 107.03 42.46 29.04
CA LEU A 267 106.44 42.19 27.70
C LEU A 267 104.88 42.19 27.69
N LEU A 268 104.33 42.91 26.70
CA LEU A 268 103.19 42.62 25.80
C LEU A 268 101.72 42.58 26.27
N THR A 269 101.03 43.70 25.99
CA THR A 269 99.94 43.88 25.00
C THR A 269 99.50 42.66 24.17
N VAL A 270 98.18 42.33 24.15
CA VAL A 270 97.38 41.94 22.96
C VAL A 270 95.86 42.14 23.23
N LYS A 271 95.16 42.88 22.36
CA LYS A 271 93.69 42.80 22.11
C LYS A 271 93.43 41.79 20.97
N PRO A 272 92.28 41.10 20.94
CA PRO A 272 91.38 41.22 19.77
C PRO A 272 89.88 41.20 20.16
N THR A 273 89.00 42.07 19.66
CA THR A 273 88.19 42.04 18.40
C THR A 273 87.29 40.81 18.16
N LYS A 274 85.99 41.12 18.05
CA LYS A 274 84.97 40.64 17.09
C LYS A 274 84.75 39.14 16.92
N SER A 275 83.50 38.69 17.11
CA SER A 275 82.65 38.28 15.97
C SER A 275 81.23 37.89 16.39
N ILE A 276 80.29 38.52 15.70
CA ILE A 276 78.89 38.12 15.48
C ILE A 276 78.88 37.19 14.26
N PRO A 277 78.02 36.17 14.19
CA PRO A 277 77.03 36.07 13.10
C PRO A 277 75.67 35.58 13.65
N ARG A 278 74.53 36.27 13.49
CA ARG A 278 73.74 36.53 12.27
C ARG A 278 73.56 35.30 11.37
N GLY A 279 72.38 34.68 11.46
CA GLY A 279 71.97 33.55 10.62
C GLY A 279 70.44 33.47 10.49
N PHE A 280 69.91 34.32 9.63
CA PHE A 280 68.69 34.19 8.80
C PHE A 280 67.59 33.22 9.23
N ALA A 281 66.45 33.80 9.63
CA ALA A 281 65.15 33.21 9.43
C ALA A 281 64.80 33.19 7.92
N GLN A 282 64.35 32.04 7.44
CA GLN A 282 63.47 31.96 6.26
C GLN A 282 62.21 31.15 6.61
N PRO A 283 61.05 31.54 6.07
CA PRO A 283 59.77 30.87 6.28
C PRO A 283 59.55 29.80 5.21
N ILE A 284 59.11 28.61 5.60
CA ILE A 284 58.59 27.60 4.67
C ILE A 284 57.24 27.11 5.17
N GLU A 285 56.23 27.67 4.51
CA GLU A 285 54.89 27.18 4.28
C GLU A 285 54.89 25.70 3.83
N LYS A 286 54.23 24.82 4.59
CA LYS A 286 53.74 23.52 4.10
C LYS A 286 52.39 23.15 4.72
N GLN A 287 51.49 22.78 3.82
CA GLN A 287 50.10 22.36 3.95
C GLN A 287 49.86 21.20 4.94
N PRO A 288 48.66 21.09 5.53
CA PRO A 288 48.22 19.87 6.20
C PRO A 288 47.67 18.85 5.20
N VAL A 289 48.27 17.66 5.16
CA VAL A 289 47.72 16.47 4.51
C VAL A 289 46.69 15.83 5.44
N SER A 290 45.45 15.77 4.96
CA SER A 290 44.35 15.02 5.55
C SER A 290 44.61 13.51 5.42
N ALA A 291 44.61 12.79 6.55
CA ALA A 291 44.70 11.33 6.60
C ALA A 291 43.40 10.77 7.22
N ALA A 292 42.57 10.19 6.37
CA ALA A 292 41.43 9.35 6.75
C ALA A 292 41.89 7.92 7.07
N PRO A 293 41.27 7.22 8.04
CA PRO A 293 41.38 5.77 8.13
C PRO A 293 40.18 5.06 7.48
N ARG A 294 40.51 4.19 6.53
CA ARG A 294 39.67 3.15 5.92
C ARG A 294 39.09 2.21 6.99
N LYS A 295 37.80 1.86 6.88
CA LYS A 295 37.24 0.65 7.50
C LYS A 295 37.15 -0.46 6.46
N LEU A 296 37.74 -1.59 6.82
CA LEU A 296 37.77 -2.85 6.10
C LEU A 296 36.41 -3.55 6.21
N ALA A 297 35.92 -4.04 5.07
CA ALA A 297 34.84 -5.00 4.98
C ALA A 297 35.37 -6.40 5.33
N VAL A 298 34.63 -7.13 6.16
CA VAL A 298 34.82 -8.57 6.40
C VAL A 298 33.50 -9.26 6.09
N ASN A 299 33.53 -10.07 5.02
CA ASN A 299 32.58 -11.13 4.73
C ASN A 299 33.16 -12.46 5.19
N THR A 300 32.27 -13.42 5.53
CA THR A 300 32.39 -14.90 5.68
C THR A 300 31.66 -15.30 6.99
N THR A 301 30.87 -16.38 7.14
CA THR A 301 30.55 -17.62 6.40
C THR A 301 29.38 -18.31 7.16
N LYS A 302 28.33 -18.80 6.49
CA LYS A 302 27.96 -20.22 6.22
C LYS A 302 27.61 -21.17 7.40
N ASN A 303 26.57 -21.97 7.14
CA ASN A 303 26.21 -23.32 7.64
C ASN A 303 25.40 -23.43 8.95
N ALA A 304 24.48 -24.40 9.17
CA ALA A 304 23.79 -25.41 8.36
C ALA A 304 22.78 -26.18 9.27
N ALA A 305 21.82 -26.89 8.64
CA ALA A 305 21.22 -28.19 9.03
C ALA A 305 20.02 -28.31 10.03
N ARG A 306 18.85 -28.66 9.44
CA ARG A 306 17.88 -29.80 9.66
C ARG A 306 18.11 -30.79 10.84
N PRO A 307 17.10 -31.55 11.36
CA PRO A 307 16.26 -32.55 10.62
C PRO A 307 14.75 -32.61 11.00
N VAL A 308 13.82 -32.89 10.05
CA VAL A 308 13.10 -34.15 9.75
C VAL A 308 12.24 -34.77 10.87
N ALA A 309 10.91 -34.86 10.65
CA ALA A 309 10.10 -35.98 11.11
C ALA A 309 8.89 -36.22 10.17
N VAL A 310 8.67 -37.49 9.89
CA VAL A 310 7.74 -38.10 8.92
C VAL A 310 6.49 -38.56 9.65
N ARG A 311 5.28 -38.40 9.06
CA ARG A 311 4.21 -39.41 9.28
C ARG A 311 3.16 -39.44 8.17
N ALA A 312 2.84 -40.67 7.78
CA ALA A 312 2.03 -41.09 6.66
C ALA A 312 0.61 -41.53 7.06
N LEU A 313 -0.18 -41.91 6.02
CA LEU A 313 -1.47 -42.64 5.99
C LEU A 313 -2.71 -41.70 5.93
N LYS A 314 -3.74 -41.90 5.08
CA LYS A 314 -4.24 -43.12 4.43
C LYS A 314 -5.22 -42.77 3.28
N ARG A 315 -5.17 -43.55 2.19
CA ARG A 315 -6.17 -43.64 1.09
C ARG A 315 -7.35 -44.56 1.49
N GLN A 316 -8.58 -44.24 1.06
CA GLN A 316 -9.68 -45.18 0.73
C GLN A 316 -10.50 -44.55 -0.42
N LYS A 317 -10.48 -45.09 -1.65
CA LYS A 317 -11.25 -46.19 -2.26
C LYS A 317 -12.75 -45.90 -2.48
N THR A 318 -13.11 -45.68 -3.76
CA THR A 318 -14.42 -45.89 -4.43
C THR A 318 -14.75 -47.40 -4.53
N PRO A 319 -15.99 -47.87 -4.85
CA PRO A 319 -16.60 -47.89 -6.22
C PRO A 319 -18.18 -47.90 -6.22
N PRO A 320 -18.92 -48.44 -7.22
CA PRO A 320 -19.29 -47.85 -8.53
C PRO A 320 -20.83 -47.77 -8.80
N ILE A 321 -21.15 -47.31 -10.03
CA ILE A 321 -22.42 -46.92 -10.69
C ILE A 321 -23.34 -48.14 -11.04
N PRO A 322 -24.66 -47.99 -11.30
CA PRO A 322 -25.22 -47.79 -12.66
C PRO A 322 -26.46 -46.85 -12.71
N SER A 323 -26.49 -45.75 -13.46
CA SER A 323 -27.01 -45.58 -14.85
C SER A 323 -28.43 -46.11 -15.15
N SER A 324 -29.44 -45.22 -15.21
CA SER A 324 -30.59 -45.30 -16.12
C SER A 324 -31.31 -43.95 -16.36
N PHE A 325 -31.17 -43.44 -17.59
CA PHE A 325 -32.10 -42.70 -18.47
C PHE A 325 -33.18 -41.70 -17.95
N SER A 326 -32.94 -40.42 -18.32
CA SER A 326 -33.83 -39.48 -19.06
C SER A 326 -35.01 -38.75 -18.33
N PRO A 327 -35.61 -37.70 -18.91
CA PRO A 327 -35.34 -36.32 -18.51
C PRO A 327 -36.60 -35.59 -18.02
N THR A 328 -36.51 -34.76 -16.98
CA THR A 328 -37.58 -33.77 -16.75
C THR A 328 -37.02 -32.51 -16.12
N SER A 329 -37.10 -31.46 -16.93
CA SER A 329 -36.88 -30.06 -16.63
C SER A 329 -37.75 -29.61 -15.46
N LYS A 330 -37.11 -29.33 -14.32
CA LYS A 330 -37.56 -28.34 -13.34
C LYS A 330 -36.32 -27.68 -12.74
N SER A 331 -35.90 -26.57 -13.35
CA SER A 331 -34.98 -25.64 -12.69
C SER A 331 -35.72 -25.00 -11.52
N THR A 332 -35.41 -25.50 -10.33
CA THR A 332 -35.60 -24.79 -9.07
C THR A 332 -34.65 -23.59 -9.09
N VAL A 333 -35.23 -22.39 -9.09
CA VAL A 333 -34.51 -21.12 -8.97
C VAL A 333 -33.86 -21.08 -7.59
N SER A 334 -32.57 -21.42 -7.54
CA SER A 334 -31.70 -21.11 -6.41
C SER A 334 -31.19 -19.67 -6.56
N THR A 335 -31.66 -18.83 -5.64
CA THR A 335 -31.18 -17.53 -5.23
C THR A 335 -29.70 -17.26 -5.57
N PRO A 336 -29.36 -16.21 -6.36
CA PRO A 336 -27.99 -15.77 -6.50
C PRO A 336 -27.56 -15.01 -5.24
N ALA A 337 -26.54 -15.54 -4.56
CA ALA A 337 -25.78 -14.84 -3.53
C ALA A 337 -25.07 -13.60 -4.13
N PRO A 338 -24.74 -12.57 -3.32
CA PRO A 338 -24.17 -11.32 -3.81
C PRO A 338 -22.80 -11.57 -4.46
N GLN A 339 -22.69 -11.34 -5.76
CA GLN A 339 -21.39 -11.29 -6.42
C GLN A 339 -20.72 -9.97 -6.07
N VAL A 340 -19.83 -10.03 -5.08
CA VAL A 340 -18.85 -8.97 -4.82
C VAL A 340 -17.95 -8.92 -6.05
N GLU A 341 -18.01 -7.82 -6.81
CA GLU A 341 -17.08 -7.53 -7.90
C GLU A 341 -15.65 -7.44 -7.32
N ARG A 342 -14.96 -8.57 -7.23
CA ARG A 342 -13.53 -8.58 -6.90
C ARG A 342 -12.77 -8.07 -8.11
N ASN A 343 -11.94 -7.04 -7.89
CA ASN A 343 -11.05 -6.47 -8.89
C ASN A 343 -10.20 -7.57 -9.57
N GLU A 344 -10.08 -7.52 -10.90
CA GLU A 344 -9.37 -8.53 -11.71
C GLU A 344 -7.92 -8.76 -11.23
N ASN A 345 -7.22 -7.68 -10.85
CA ASN A 345 -5.86 -7.75 -10.31
C ASN A 345 -5.75 -8.54 -9.00
N GLN A 346 -6.79 -8.53 -8.17
CA GLN A 346 -6.80 -9.29 -6.93
C GLN A 346 -7.02 -10.78 -7.22
N ILE A 347 -7.90 -11.10 -8.18
CA ILE A 347 -8.16 -12.47 -8.63
C ILE A 347 -6.88 -13.08 -9.22
N GLU A 348 -6.12 -12.34 -10.02
CA GLU A 348 -4.82 -12.78 -10.55
C GLU A 348 -3.83 -13.14 -9.43
N LYS A 349 -3.70 -12.27 -8.41
CA LYS A 349 -2.78 -12.48 -7.29
C LYS A 349 -3.17 -13.70 -6.45
N ASP A 350 -4.47 -13.88 -6.23
CA ASP A 350 -4.99 -15.01 -5.47
C ASP A 350 -4.77 -16.34 -6.22
N ILE A 351 -4.99 -16.36 -7.54
CA ILE A 351 -4.69 -17.52 -8.40
C ILE A 351 -3.19 -17.84 -8.39
N TYR A 352 -2.33 -16.84 -8.57
CA TYR A 352 -0.88 -17.03 -8.55
C TYR A 352 -0.41 -17.61 -7.21
N THR A 353 -0.88 -17.03 -6.10
CA THR A 353 -0.55 -17.50 -4.74
C THR A 353 -1.01 -18.93 -4.51
N HIS A 354 -2.19 -19.29 -5.02
CA HIS A 354 -2.71 -20.65 -4.92
C HIS A 354 -1.86 -21.65 -5.71
N ILE A 355 -1.55 -21.37 -6.98
CA ILE A 355 -0.70 -22.24 -7.82
C ILE A 355 0.70 -22.40 -7.20
N HIS A 356 1.25 -21.32 -6.63
CA HIS A 356 2.54 -21.34 -5.93
C HIS A 356 2.51 -22.29 -4.73
N ARG A 357 1.45 -22.19 -3.93
CA ARG A 357 1.29 -23.02 -2.74
C ARG A 357 1.03 -24.49 -3.06
N SER A 358 0.28 -24.79 -4.12
CA SER A 358 -0.10 -26.16 -4.50
C SER A 358 0.89 -26.83 -5.47
N GLN A 359 1.94 -26.12 -5.91
CA GLN A 359 2.90 -26.57 -6.94
C GLN A 359 2.20 -26.99 -8.25
N GLY A 360 1.12 -26.27 -8.58
CA GLY A 360 0.28 -26.55 -9.72
C GLY A 360 -1.19 -26.72 -9.34
N ALA A 361 -2.09 -26.28 -10.21
CA ALA A 361 -3.53 -26.45 -9.99
C ALA A 361 -4.27 -26.67 -11.32
N ARG A 362 -5.38 -27.40 -11.27
CA ARG A 362 -6.34 -27.50 -12.38
C ARG A 362 -7.35 -26.36 -12.32
N LEU A 363 -7.95 -26.01 -13.46
CA LEU A 363 -8.96 -24.95 -13.54
C LEU A 363 -10.12 -25.18 -12.55
N THR A 364 -10.63 -26.41 -12.46
CA THR A 364 -11.71 -26.79 -11.54
C THR A 364 -11.33 -26.66 -10.07
N GLU A 365 -10.06 -26.84 -9.74
CA GLU A 365 -9.56 -26.68 -8.37
C GLU A 365 -9.45 -25.20 -8.01
N LEU A 366 -9.05 -24.34 -8.95
CA LEU A 366 -8.99 -22.89 -8.76
C LEU A 366 -10.40 -22.29 -8.57
N GLU A 367 -11.38 -22.75 -9.35
CA GLU A 367 -12.79 -22.36 -9.20
C GLU A 367 -13.31 -22.73 -7.80
N ALA A 368 -13.08 -23.97 -7.36
CA ALA A 368 -13.55 -24.46 -6.06
C ALA A 368 -12.83 -23.81 -4.88
N ALA A 369 -11.52 -23.59 -4.98
CA ALA A 369 -10.71 -23.04 -3.88
C ALA A 369 -10.91 -21.54 -3.68
N LEU A 370 -11.08 -20.78 -4.76
CA LEU A 370 -11.20 -19.32 -4.70
C LEU A 370 -12.65 -18.83 -4.76
N GLY A 371 -13.61 -19.71 -5.10
CA GLY A 371 -15.03 -19.37 -5.25
C GLY A 371 -15.29 -18.40 -6.41
N ILE A 372 -14.42 -18.40 -7.43
CA ILE A 372 -14.48 -17.48 -8.56
C ILE A 372 -15.19 -18.12 -9.75
N ASN A 373 -15.79 -17.27 -10.60
CA ASN A 373 -16.44 -17.75 -11.81
C ASN A 373 -15.39 -18.28 -12.82
N ARG A 374 -15.73 -19.33 -13.57
CA ARG A 374 -14.87 -19.93 -14.59
C ARG A 374 -14.31 -18.93 -15.59
N PHE A 375 -15.13 -17.96 -16.01
CA PHE A 375 -14.69 -16.90 -16.92
C PHE A 375 -13.59 -16.03 -16.30
N GLN A 376 -13.78 -15.58 -15.06
CA GLN A 376 -12.77 -14.79 -14.32
C GLN A 376 -11.48 -15.59 -14.10
N ALA A 377 -11.59 -16.87 -13.77
CA ALA A 377 -10.44 -17.75 -13.61
C ALA A 377 -9.64 -17.90 -14.92
N VAL A 378 -10.34 -18.10 -16.04
CA VAL A 378 -9.71 -18.22 -17.36
C VAL A 378 -9.06 -16.91 -17.80
N ASP A 379 -9.70 -15.76 -17.60
CA ASP A 379 -9.16 -14.46 -17.99
C ASP A 379 -7.91 -14.09 -17.17
N ALA A 380 -7.96 -14.31 -15.85
CA ALA A 380 -6.79 -14.13 -14.98
C ALA A 380 -5.64 -15.10 -15.33
N LEU A 381 -5.94 -16.37 -15.63
CA LEU A 381 -4.92 -17.33 -16.09
C LEU A 381 -4.32 -16.93 -17.44
N ARG A 382 -5.12 -16.44 -18.40
CA ARG A 382 -4.61 -15.92 -19.68
C ARG A 382 -3.68 -14.72 -19.47
N SER A 383 -4.04 -13.82 -18.56
CA SER A 383 -3.19 -12.67 -18.19
C SER A 383 -1.87 -13.13 -17.56
N LEU A 384 -1.90 -14.09 -16.63
CA LEU A 384 -0.70 -14.65 -16.00
C LEU A 384 0.21 -15.41 -16.99
N ILE A 385 -0.38 -16.13 -17.96
CA ILE A 385 0.37 -16.79 -19.04
C ILE A 385 1.01 -15.74 -19.95
N LYS A 386 0.27 -14.69 -20.32
CA LYS A 386 0.78 -13.59 -21.15
C LYS A 386 1.92 -12.84 -20.46
N LYS A 387 1.87 -12.70 -19.13
CA LYS A 387 2.92 -12.12 -18.30
C LYS A 387 4.11 -13.07 -18.07
N GLY A 388 4.00 -14.35 -18.44
CA GLY A 388 5.07 -15.35 -18.28
C GLY A 388 5.17 -15.97 -16.88
N PHE A 389 4.23 -15.71 -15.99
CA PHE A 389 4.28 -16.23 -14.60
C PHE A 389 3.79 -17.68 -14.48
N VAL A 390 2.93 -18.11 -15.42
CA VAL A 390 2.27 -19.42 -15.37
C VAL A 390 2.36 -20.08 -16.74
N THR A 391 2.63 -21.38 -16.78
CA THR A 391 2.58 -22.22 -17.99
C THR A 391 1.55 -23.31 -17.85
N GLN A 392 0.94 -23.70 -18.97
CA GLN A 392 0.00 -24.81 -19.01
C GLN A 392 0.69 -26.07 -19.52
N ARG A 393 0.74 -27.12 -18.71
CA ARG A 393 1.27 -28.43 -19.08
C ARG A 393 0.30 -29.53 -18.63
N ASP A 394 -0.13 -30.38 -19.55
CA ASP A 394 -1.04 -31.50 -19.28
C ASP A 394 -2.30 -31.12 -18.46
N ARG A 395 -2.93 -30.00 -18.84
CA ARG A 395 -4.12 -29.41 -18.17
C ARG A 395 -3.90 -28.95 -16.73
N MET A 396 -2.66 -28.89 -16.28
CA MET A 396 -2.27 -28.24 -15.03
C MET A 396 -1.58 -26.92 -15.34
N TYR A 397 -1.87 -25.91 -14.54
CA TYR A 397 -1.17 -24.63 -14.56
C TYR A 397 -0.05 -24.72 -13.54
N LEU A 398 1.20 -24.51 -13.97
CA LEU A 398 2.38 -24.51 -13.11
C LEU A 398 3.03 -23.13 -13.14
N ILE A 399 3.65 -22.72 -12.04
CA ILE A 399 4.46 -21.50 -12.02
C ILE A 399 5.75 -21.78 -12.77
N GLN A 400 6.09 -20.87 -13.69
CA GLN A 400 7.37 -20.88 -14.34
C GLN A 400 8.35 -20.13 -13.43
N GLU A 401 9.06 -20.85 -12.56
CA GLU A 401 10.23 -20.30 -11.86
C GLU A 401 11.35 -20.18 -12.90
N ASP A 402 11.48 -18.98 -13.46
CA ASP A 402 12.60 -18.46 -14.25
C ASP A 402 13.30 -19.41 -15.23
N ILE A 403 12.96 -19.24 -16.51
CA ILE A 403 13.99 -19.21 -17.56
C ILE A 403 13.85 -17.87 -18.26
N ASN A 404 14.37 -16.83 -17.60
CA ASN A 404 14.74 -15.57 -18.24
C ASN A 404 16.26 -15.64 -18.43
N PRO A 405 16.79 -15.72 -19.67
CA PRO A 405 18.21 -15.48 -19.93
C PRO A 405 18.60 -14.02 -19.69
#